data_AF-A0A4W4EC19-F1
#
_entry.id   AF-A0A4W4EC19-F1
#
_cell.length_a   1.000
_cell.length_b   1.000
_cell.length_c   1.000
_cell.angle_alpha   90.00
_cell.angle_beta   90.00
_cell.angle_gamma   90.00
#
_symmetry.space_group_name_H-M   'P 1'
#
loop_
_entity.id
_entity.type
_entity.pdbx_description
1 polymer ?
#
loop_
_entity_poly.entity_id
_entity_poly.type
_entity_poly.pdbx_seq_one_letter_code
_entity_poly.pdbx_strand_id
1 'polypeptide(L)'
;LVIYMTFTCAQVCYENLGCFSNDMPWSGTIERPISRLPWSPEKINARFLLFTRENLNVYQEIKTDKDVIAASQYKPTRKTRFIIHGFIDKGDENWLLDMCLTPAGTPAGKVEVHRTRQQN
;
A
#
# COMPACT_ATOMS: atom_id res chain seq x y z
N LEU A 1 25.00 37.34 -7.95
CA LEU A 1 24.20 36.42 -8.78
C LEU A 1 23.08 35.86 -7.91
N VAL A 2 21.86 36.42 -7.97
CA VAL A 2 20.72 35.87 -7.22
C VAL A 2 20.12 34.78 -8.10
N ILE A 3 20.38 33.52 -7.77
CA ILE A 3 19.73 32.38 -8.44
C ILE A 3 18.29 32.37 -7.92
N TYR A 4 17.36 32.94 -8.69
CA TYR A 4 15.94 32.68 -8.48
C TYR A 4 15.69 31.21 -8.81
N MET A 5 15.63 30.35 -7.79
CA MET A 5 15.19 28.98 -7.94
C MET A 5 13.69 29.02 -8.24
N THR A 6 13.33 29.05 -9.52
CA THR A 6 11.95 28.85 -9.95
C THR A 6 11.56 27.42 -9.54
N PHE A 7 10.81 27.27 -8.45
CA PHE A 7 10.16 26.01 -8.12
C PHE A 7 9.15 25.71 -9.24
N THR A 8 9.48 24.79 -10.13
CA THR A 8 8.54 24.32 -11.14
C THR A 8 7.57 23.35 -10.47
N CYS A 9 6.34 23.82 -10.25
CA CYS A 9 5.18 22.96 -10.00
C CYS A 9 5.08 21.92 -11.12
N ALA A 10 5.06 20.65 -10.76
CA ALA A 10 4.82 19.53 -11.64
C ALA A 10 3.70 18.65 -11.05
N GLN A 11 2.93 18.02 -11.93
CA GLN A 11 1.81 17.16 -11.57
C GLN A 11 1.84 15.87 -12.38
N VAL A 12 1.52 14.74 -11.74
CA VAL A 12 1.27 13.45 -12.40
C VAL A 12 -0.12 12.95 -12.02
N CYS A 13 -0.83 12.33 -12.96
CA CYS A 13 -2.16 11.77 -12.73
C CYS A 13 -2.15 10.27 -13.02
N TYR A 14 -2.81 9.52 -12.14
CA TYR A 14 -2.98 8.08 -12.28
C TYR A 14 -4.47 7.73 -12.29
N GLU A 15 -4.85 6.79 -13.14
CA GLU A 15 -6.23 6.33 -13.27
C GLU A 15 -6.76 5.84 -11.91
N ASN A 16 -8.00 6.21 -11.56
CA ASN A 16 -8.67 5.86 -10.30
C ASN A 16 -8.00 6.38 -9.00
N LEU A 17 -6.86 7.08 -9.07
CA LEU A 17 -6.16 7.66 -7.92
C LEU A 17 -6.09 9.20 -7.96
N GLY A 18 -6.35 9.81 -9.11
CA GLY A 18 -6.32 11.25 -9.29
C GLY A 18 -4.91 11.79 -9.54
N CYS A 19 -4.70 13.06 -9.23
CA CYS A 19 -3.47 13.78 -9.54
C CYS A 19 -2.68 14.15 -8.28
N PHE A 20 -1.36 14.11 -8.39
CA PHE A 20 -0.41 14.43 -7.33
C PHE A 20 0.52 15.54 -7.82
N SER A 21 0.58 16.65 -7.09
CA SER A 21 1.54 17.72 -7.33
C SER A 21 2.72 17.63 -6.37
N ASN A 22 3.84 18.21 -6.78
CA ASN A 22 5.00 18.48 -5.90
C ASN A 22 4.94 19.91 -5.33
N ASP A 23 3.79 20.58 -5.38
CA ASP A 23 3.61 21.88 -4.75
C ASP A 23 3.67 21.78 -3.23
N MET A 24 3.91 22.91 -2.58
CA MET A 24 3.75 23.01 -1.13
C MET A 24 2.32 22.60 -0.73
N PRO A 25 2.12 21.76 0.31
CA PRO A 25 3.11 21.29 1.29
C PRO A 25 3.80 19.96 0.95
N TRP A 26 3.57 19.39 -0.23
CA TRP A 26 4.10 18.08 -0.62
C TRP A 26 5.61 18.09 -0.88
N SER A 27 6.17 19.25 -1.24
CA SER A 27 7.61 19.50 -1.34
C SER A 27 7.94 20.99 -1.11
N GLY A 28 9.23 21.32 -1.04
CA GLY A 28 9.70 22.70 -0.91
C GLY A 28 9.52 23.31 0.49
N THR A 29 9.18 22.50 1.50
CA THR A 29 9.18 22.90 2.92
C THR A 29 10.51 22.57 3.59
N ILE A 30 10.73 23.05 4.82
CA ILE A 30 11.93 22.72 5.61
C ILE A 30 11.98 21.21 5.91
N GLU A 31 10.83 20.61 6.19
CA GLU A 31 10.68 19.18 6.50
C GLU A 31 10.74 18.31 5.23
N ARG A 32 10.41 18.87 4.06
CA ARG A 32 10.34 18.18 2.76
C ARG A 32 11.06 18.98 1.66
N PRO A 33 12.38 19.20 1.77
CA PRO A 33 13.11 20.12 0.88
C PRO A 33 13.28 19.56 -0.54
N ILE A 34 13.27 18.24 -0.69
CA ILE A 34 13.47 17.58 -1.98
C ILE A 34 12.13 17.48 -2.72
N SER A 35 12.03 18.12 -3.88
CA SER A 35 10.87 18.01 -4.76
C SER A 35 10.81 16.64 -5.46
N ARG A 36 9.78 15.86 -5.17
CA ARG A 36 9.54 14.55 -5.78
C ARG A 36 8.06 14.28 -5.99
N LEU A 37 7.74 13.73 -7.16
CA LEU A 37 6.44 13.13 -7.45
C LEU A 37 6.43 11.64 -7.07
N PRO A 38 5.25 11.08 -6.74
CA PRO A 38 5.12 9.66 -6.45
C PRO A 38 5.43 8.82 -7.70
N TRP A 39 5.97 7.62 -7.49
CA TRP A 39 6.11 6.61 -8.54
C TRP A 39 4.74 6.14 -9.05
N SER A 40 4.71 5.61 -10.29
CA SER A 40 3.47 5.11 -10.86
C SER A 40 2.94 3.88 -10.10
N PRO A 41 1.62 3.62 -10.12
CA PRO A 41 1.03 2.45 -9.48
C PRO A 41 1.68 1.14 -9.92
N GLU A 42 2.04 1.02 -11.20
CA GLU A 42 2.71 -0.14 -11.78
C GLU A 42 4.13 -0.28 -11.23
N LYS A 43 4.84 0.84 -11.01
CA LYS A 43 6.19 0.85 -10.43
C LYS A 43 6.20 0.57 -8.93
N ILE A 44 5.16 1.00 -8.21
CA ILE A 44 4.97 0.64 -6.80
C ILE A 44 4.58 -0.85 -6.70
N ASN A 45 3.73 -1.32 -7.61
CA ASN A 45 3.16 -2.67 -7.65
C ASN A 45 2.60 -3.10 -6.28
N ALA A 46 1.62 -2.32 -5.80
CA ALA A 46 0.89 -2.61 -4.57
C ALA A 46 -0.06 -3.79 -4.80
N ARG A 47 0.04 -4.82 -3.95
CA ARG A 47 -0.72 -6.06 -4.00
C ARG A 47 -1.53 -6.21 -2.71
N PHE A 48 -2.77 -6.67 -2.80
CA PHE A 48 -3.63 -6.89 -1.64
C PHE A 48 -3.78 -8.40 -1.40
N LEU A 49 -3.19 -8.92 -0.33
CA LEU A 49 -3.21 -10.33 0.02
C LEU A 49 -4.21 -10.57 1.15
N LEU A 50 -5.30 -11.27 0.85
CA LEU A 50 -6.36 -11.59 1.78
C LEU A 50 -6.04 -12.88 2.55
N PHE A 51 -5.98 -12.75 3.87
CA PHE A 51 -5.97 -13.85 4.82
C PHE A 51 -7.29 -13.87 5.59
N THR A 52 -7.87 -15.05 5.75
CA THR A 52 -9.10 -15.26 6.53
C THR A 52 -8.92 -16.43 7.48
N ARG A 53 -9.91 -16.64 8.35
CA ARG A 53 -9.95 -17.81 9.24
C ARG A 53 -9.94 -19.12 8.46
N GLU A 54 -10.48 -19.07 7.24
CA GLU A 54 -10.64 -20.20 6.34
C GLU A 54 -9.40 -20.48 5.49
N ASN A 55 -8.43 -19.54 5.40
CA ASN A 55 -7.21 -19.68 4.58
C ASN A 55 -5.98 -18.99 5.21
N LEU A 56 -5.59 -19.42 6.41
CA LEU A 56 -4.51 -18.76 7.17
C LEU A 56 -3.11 -18.90 6.55
N ASN A 57 -2.85 -20.00 5.85
CA ASN A 57 -1.51 -20.32 5.35
C ASN A 57 -1.33 -19.94 3.87
N VAL A 58 -2.44 -19.66 3.17
CA VAL A 58 -2.43 -19.39 1.72
C VAL A 58 -3.32 -18.18 1.46
N TYR A 59 -2.68 -17.07 1.09
CA TYR A 59 -3.39 -15.84 0.77
C TYR A 59 -4.22 -15.97 -0.51
N GLN A 60 -5.25 -15.14 -0.63
CA GLN A 60 -5.92 -14.85 -1.88
C GLN A 60 -5.53 -13.43 -2.32
N GLU A 61 -4.93 -13.28 -3.50
CA GLU A 61 -4.67 -11.94 -4.03
C GLU A 61 -5.97 -11.33 -4.56
N ILE A 62 -6.35 -10.18 -4.02
CA ILE A 62 -7.58 -9.45 -4.38
C ILE A 62 -7.25 -8.10 -5.03
N LYS A 63 -8.22 -7.55 -5.75
CA LYS A 63 -8.15 -6.22 -6.39
C LYS A 63 -9.36 -5.39 -5.97
N THR A 64 -9.38 -4.11 -6.33
CA THR A 64 -10.54 -3.20 -6.11
C THR A 64 -11.76 -3.53 -6.97
N ASP A 65 -11.68 -4.59 -7.79
CA ASP A 65 -12.75 -5.13 -8.59
C ASP A 65 -13.79 -5.85 -7.70
N LYS A 66 -15.07 -5.52 -7.88
CA LYS A 66 -16.17 -6.05 -7.07
C LYS A 66 -16.35 -7.56 -7.24
N ASP A 67 -16.17 -8.07 -8.45
CA ASP A 67 -16.36 -9.49 -8.76
C ASP A 67 -15.21 -10.32 -8.18
N VAL A 68 -13.99 -9.77 -8.20
CA VAL A 68 -12.82 -10.38 -7.53
C VAL A 68 -13.03 -10.46 -6.03
N ILE A 69 -13.55 -9.40 -5.40
CA ILE A 69 -13.83 -9.40 -3.95
C ILE A 69 -14.94 -10.41 -3.63
N ALA A 70 -16.02 -10.44 -4.43
CA ALA A 70 -17.14 -11.35 -4.23
C ALA A 70 -16.77 -12.83 -4.40
N ALA A 71 -15.82 -13.14 -5.29
CA ALA A 71 -15.31 -14.49 -5.50
C ALA A 71 -14.30 -14.95 -4.43
N SER A 72 -13.82 -14.04 -3.58
CA SER A 72 -12.86 -14.35 -2.51
C SER A 72 -13.54 -14.85 -1.22
N GLN A 73 -12.74 -15.24 -0.23
CA GLN A 73 -13.21 -15.59 1.13
C GLN A 73 -13.56 -14.35 1.98
N TYR A 74 -13.59 -13.16 1.38
CA TYR A 74 -13.94 -11.93 2.08
C TYR A 74 -15.37 -11.99 2.64
N LYS A 75 -15.54 -11.66 3.92
CA LYS A 75 -16.83 -11.66 4.60
C LYS A 75 -17.13 -10.26 5.13
N PRO A 76 -18.06 -9.49 4.52
CA PRO A 76 -18.35 -8.11 4.92
C PRO A 76 -18.97 -8.01 6.33
N THR A 77 -19.53 -9.11 6.84
CA THR A 77 -20.06 -9.20 8.21
C THR A 77 -18.97 -9.29 9.28
N ARG A 78 -17.71 -9.54 8.89
CA ARG A 78 -16.57 -9.64 9.80
C ARG A 78 -15.73 -8.35 9.75
N LYS A 79 -15.10 -8.02 10.88
CA LYS A 79 -14.14 -6.91 10.93
C LYS A 79 -12.98 -7.19 9.97
N THR A 80 -12.68 -6.23 9.10
CA THR A 80 -11.53 -6.25 8.20
C THR A 80 -10.40 -5.43 8.81
N ARG A 81 -9.18 -5.98 8.83
CA ARG A 81 -7.99 -5.28 9.30
C ARG A 81 -6.98 -5.18 8.15
N PHE A 82 -6.46 -3.98 7.91
CA PHE A 82 -5.35 -3.78 6.98
C PHE A 82 -4.04 -3.75 7.75
N ILE A 83 -3.01 -4.41 7.22
CA ILE A 83 -1.64 -4.22 7.70
C ILE A 83 -0.78 -3.86 6.50
N ILE A 84 -0.05 -2.77 6.68
CA ILE A 84 0.74 -2.12 5.65
C ILE A 84 2.13 -1.98 6.22
N HIS A 85 3.10 -2.58 5.54
CA HIS A 85 4.50 -2.52 5.95
C HIS A 85 5.17 -1.22 5.51
N GLY A 86 6.39 -0.99 5.99
CA GLY A 86 7.15 0.24 5.76
C GLY A 86 8.65 0.01 5.58
N PHE A 87 9.42 0.23 6.66
CA PHE A 87 10.88 0.20 6.60
C PHE A 87 11.45 -1.18 6.27
N ILE A 88 12.20 -1.28 5.15
CA ILE A 88 12.98 -2.44 4.64
C ILE A 88 12.20 -3.75 4.42
N ASP A 89 10.94 -3.79 4.82
CA ASP A 89 10.13 -4.99 4.70
C ASP A 89 9.68 -5.23 3.25
N LYS A 90 9.70 -6.50 2.86
CA LYS A 90 9.25 -6.97 1.55
C LYS A 90 7.77 -7.39 1.59
N GLY A 91 7.18 -7.49 2.79
CA GLY A 91 5.83 -7.99 2.97
C GLY A 91 5.76 -9.51 3.15
N ASP A 92 6.75 -10.27 2.66
CA ASP A 92 6.76 -11.73 2.86
C ASP A 92 7.48 -12.16 4.16
N GLU A 93 7.60 -11.26 5.14
CA GLU A 93 8.22 -11.56 6.43
C GLU A 93 7.18 -12.07 7.45
N ASN A 94 7.57 -13.05 8.26
CA ASN A 94 6.66 -13.78 9.16
C ASN A 94 5.92 -12.87 10.16
N TRP A 95 6.44 -11.69 10.49
CA TRP A 95 5.80 -10.78 11.45
C TRP A 95 4.39 -10.35 11.02
N LEU A 96 4.12 -10.28 9.71
CA LEU A 96 2.82 -9.91 9.18
C LEU A 96 1.77 -11.02 9.39
N LEU A 97 2.22 -12.29 9.30
CA LEU A 97 1.44 -13.48 9.63
C LEU A 97 1.32 -13.66 11.14
N ASP A 98 2.36 -13.38 11.91
CA ASP A 98 2.35 -13.45 13.38
C ASP A 98 1.35 -12.45 13.96
N MET A 99 1.22 -11.27 13.36
CA MET A 99 0.14 -10.32 13.73
C MET A 99 -1.27 -10.81 13.35
N CYS A 100 -1.41 -11.79 12.44
CA CYS A 100 -2.70 -12.45 12.19
C CYS A 100 -3.08 -13.43 13.31
N LEU A 101 -2.07 -14.00 13.98
CA LEU A 101 -2.21 -14.98 15.05
C LEU A 101 -2.23 -14.26 16.40
N THR A 102 -3.42 -13.86 16.87
CA THR A 102 -3.53 -13.33 18.24
C THR A 102 -3.18 -14.40 19.28
N PRO A 103 -2.70 -14.02 20.49
CA PRO A 103 -2.38 -14.97 21.57
C PRO A 103 -3.55 -15.88 21.98
N ALA A 104 -4.77 -15.54 21.59
CA ALA A 104 -5.99 -16.30 21.83
C ALA A 104 -6.34 -17.32 20.72
N GLY A 105 -5.44 -17.55 19.75
CA GLY A 105 -5.66 -18.53 18.67
C GLY A 105 -6.85 -18.22 17.75
N THR A 106 -7.45 -17.01 17.87
CA THR A 106 -8.60 -16.63 17.05
C THR A 106 -8.09 -15.93 15.80
N PRO A 107 -8.31 -16.47 14.60
CA PRO A 107 -7.80 -15.86 13.41
C PRO A 107 -8.62 -14.60 13.08
N ALA A 108 -8.00 -13.47 12.78
CA ALA A 108 -8.72 -12.30 12.29
C ALA A 108 -8.68 -12.30 10.75
N GLY A 109 -9.80 -11.94 10.09
CA GLY A 109 -9.75 -11.64 8.67
C GLY A 109 -8.92 -10.37 8.43
N LYS A 110 -7.97 -10.43 7.51
CA LYS A 110 -7.00 -9.36 7.25
C LYS A 110 -6.72 -9.25 5.76
N VAL A 111 -6.52 -8.01 5.30
CA VAL A 111 -5.92 -7.71 4.00
C VAL A 111 -4.54 -7.12 4.22
N GLU A 112 -3.53 -7.75 3.64
CA GLU A 112 -2.14 -7.32 3.69
C GLU A 112 -1.79 -6.55 2.42
N VAL A 113 -1.09 -5.42 2.55
CA VAL A 113 -0.71 -4.61 1.38
C VAL A 113 0.78 -4.74 1.15
N HIS A 114 1.16 -5.41 0.06
CA HIS A 114 2.55 -5.64 -0.31
C HIS A 114 3.00 -4.75 -1.43
N ARG A 115 4.20 -4.20 -1.24
CA ARG A 115 4.96 -3.60 -2.32
C ARG A 115 5.94 -4.62 -2.87
N THR A 116 5.87 -4.91 -4.16
CA THR A 116 6.88 -5.78 -4.77
C THR A 116 8.21 -5.02 -4.84
N ARG A 117 9.28 -5.56 -4.24
CA ARG A 117 10.64 -5.01 -4.43
C ARG A 117 10.94 -5.05 -5.93
N GLN A 118 11.22 -3.90 -6.55
CA GLN A 118 11.90 -3.91 -7.84
C GLN A 118 13.24 -4.60 -7.60
N GLN A 119 13.41 -5.81 -8.16
CA GLN A 119 14.74 -6.33 -8.40
C GLN A 119 15.40 -5.33 -9.33
N ASN A 120 16.31 -4.52 -8.79
CA ASN A 120 17.42 -3.99 -9.58
C ASN A 120 18.44 -5.12 -9.75
#